data_AF-A0A222P2B2-F1
#
_entry.id   AF-A0A222P2B2-F1
#
_cell.length_a   1.000
_cell.length_b   1.000
_cell.length_c   1.000
_cell.angle_alpha   90.00
_cell.angle_beta   90.00
_cell.angle_gamma   90.00
#
_symmetry.space_group_name_H-M   'P 1'
#
loop_
_entity.id
_entity.type
_entity.pdbx_description
1 polymer ?
#
loop_
_entity_poly.entity_id
_entity_poly.type
_entity_poly.pdbx_seq_one_letter_code
_entity_poly.pdbx_strand_id
1 'polypeptide(L)'
;MKICFPSIIYIQHPFIWIYDQETNRAECTLNLAGTTTNYDKALLLECLGKFHGITIEDDVAVINDMATFIKTHPMMPLYEEKTPPLKRTISKPSSTFFSHSEKKASTTVSASSTDHCKGIRIENFLNQKNWPTEWGNTLSCLSYFTDKNKSDALTRSVDLVYSMYDLPINLQYKKNEKLYPIKQQQMEIICYLFNDVLAPLYDEIDEVLPTMLSAYLRAMVNQIMTNQRLNYGPTPTERLSSIERKEKFLDINEYEFAVHQEYIARVNVMLRGLLFFISPNMTATSLIQDEETAKRLELLRMKLNTSTKELFSEKLDCLRKLSIEAGKTEYRFDLLMRELYEKMERRSACIGNVYSCFNIIYKFLKEKLPKEKDALHISLADDTMALVIRALVDTYTGNSMARGHIGIPSTAHKDIYLSKPLEEMLRKTLEEKLIDLKVKKKELPGKLTEILMQLIEMELKAVLSPSNSTNSSESELVESFKFACDY
;
A
#
# COMPACT_ATOMS: atom_id res chain seq x y z
N MET A 1 2.30 0.53 25.06
CA MET A 1 1.90 1.07 23.73
C MET A 1 0.39 0.93 23.56
N LYS A 2 -0.33 1.98 23.11
CA LYS A 2 -1.76 1.81 22.80
C LYS A 2 -1.91 1.11 21.45
N ILE A 3 -2.78 0.09 21.41
CA ILE A 3 -3.04 -0.72 20.22
C ILE A 3 -4.54 -0.99 20.10
N CYS A 4 -4.96 -1.46 18.94
CA CYS A 4 -6.28 -2.06 18.74
C CYS A 4 -6.20 -3.24 17.77
N PHE A 5 -7.22 -4.08 17.79
CA PHE A 5 -7.41 -5.18 16.83
C PHE A 5 -8.66 -4.88 16.01
N PRO A 6 -8.56 -4.64 14.69
CA PRO A 6 -9.72 -4.30 13.86
C PRO A 6 -10.80 -5.40 13.82
N SER A 7 -10.47 -6.65 14.18
CA SER A 7 -11.40 -7.77 14.25
C SER A 7 -12.11 -7.92 15.60
N ILE A 8 -11.71 -7.15 16.62
CA ILE A 8 -12.32 -7.18 17.96
C ILE A 8 -13.03 -5.85 18.16
N ILE A 9 -14.31 -5.83 17.80
CA ILE A 9 -15.14 -4.63 17.72
C ILE A 9 -16.39 -4.75 18.59
N TYR A 10 -16.88 -3.63 19.09
CA TYR A 10 -18.21 -3.50 19.67
C TYR A 10 -19.05 -2.55 18.81
N ILE A 11 -20.18 -3.06 18.30
CA ILE A 11 -21.05 -2.42 17.30
C ILE A 11 -20.30 -2.14 15.98
N GLN A 12 -19.39 -1.16 15.98
CA GLN A 12 -18.54 -0.76 14.83
C GLN A 12 -17.17 -0.21 15.27
N HIS A 13 -16.86 -0.18 16.57
CA HIS A 13 -15.65 0.46 17.08
C HIS A 13 -14.69 -0.58 17.67
N PRO A 14 -13.40 -0.59 17.28
CA PRO A 14 -12.40 -1.47 17.87
C PRO A 14 -12.12 -1.14 19.33
N PHE A 15 -11.83 -2.16 20.14
CA PHE A 15 -11.37 -1.95 21.51
C PHE A 15 -9.94 -1.40 21.55
N ILE A 16 -9.68 -0.47 22.47
CA ILE A 16 -8.35 0.08 22.74
C ILE A 16 -7.69 -0.71 23.86
N TRP A 17 -6.45 -1.12 23.63
CA TRP A 17 -5.64 -1.90 24.55
C TRP A 17 -4.34 -1.18 24.87
N ILE A 18 -3.79 -1.42 26.06
CA ILE A 18 -2.44 -1.05 26.46
C ILE A 18 -1.60 -2.31 26.41
N TYR A 19 -0.71 -2.38 25.41
CA TYR A 19 0.24 -3.46 25.25
C TYR A 19 1.56 -3.15 25.95
N ASP A 20 1.98 -4.05 26.83
CA ASP A 20 3.30 -4.06 27.45
C ASP A 20 4.20 -5.07 26.73
N GLN A 21 5.26 -4.54 26.11
CA GLN A 21 6.22 -5.34 25.34
C GLN A 21 7.12 -6.20 26.21
N GLU A 22 7.38 -5.81 27.46
CA GLU A 22 8.29 -6.54 28.34
C GLU A 22 7.63 -7.81 28.86
N THR A 23 6.33 -7.74 29.16
CA THR A 23 5.54 -8.86 29.69
C THR A 23 4.78 -9.63 28.62
N ASN A 24 4.80 -9.18 27.36
CA ASN A 24 4.02 -9.73 26.24
C ASN A 24 2.50 -9.81 26.55
N ARG A 25 2.00 -8.86 27.35
CA ARG A 25 0.62 -8.82 27.87
C ARG A 25 -0.08 -7.54 27.41
N ALA A 26 -1.37 -7.63 27.11
CA ALA A 26 -2.18 -6.46 26.76
C ALA A 26 -3.44 -6.38 27.63
N GLU A 27 -3.74 -5.19 28.14
CA GLU A 27 -4.92 -4.91 28.96
C GLU A 27 -5.90 -4.00 28.22
N CYS A 28 -7.18 -4.34 28.23
CA CYS A 28 -8.21 -3.54 27.58
C CYS A 28 -8.54 -2.30 28.44
N THR A 29 -8.57 -1.13 27.80
CA THR A 29 -8.94 0.11 28.46
C THR A 29 -10.45 0.31 28.60
N LEU A 30 -11.24 -0.59 27.99
CA LEU A 30 -12.70 -0.47 27.82
C LEU A 30 -13.16 0.77 27.05
N ASN A 31 -12.23 1.53 26.48
CA ASN A 31 -12.52 2.57 25.52
C ASN A 31 -12.53 1.97 24.11
N LEU A 32 -13.38 2.54 23.27
CA LEU A 32 -13.50 2.15 21.87
C LEU A 32 -12.88 3.22 20.97
N ALA A 33 -12.14 2.80 19.97
CA ALA A 33 -11.52 3.68 19.00
C ALA A 33 -12.58 4.32 18.07
N GLY A 34 -12.48 5.63 17.86
CA GLY A 34 -13.36 6.36 16.95
C GLY A 34 -14.72 6.76 17.54
N THR A 35 -14.87 6.73 18.86
CA THR A 35 -16.08 7.23 19.55
C THR A 35 -15.73 7.84 20.91
N THR A 36 -16.57 8.77 21.37
CA THR A 36 -16.54 9.35 22.73
C THR A 36 -17.75 8.92 23.55
N THR A 37 -18.61 8.07 22.98
CA THR A 37 -19.79 7.52 23.66
C THR A 37 -19.34 6.60 24.79
N ASN A 38 -19.88 6.82 25.99
CA ASN A 38 -19.69 5.93 27.12
C ASN A 38 -20.65 4.74 27.00
N TYR A 39 -20.10 3.54 26.93
CA TYR A 39 -20.86 2.29 26.91
C TYR A 39 -20.84 1.63 28.28
N ASP A 40 -21.83 0.78 28.56
CA ASP A 40 -21.88 0.00 29.79
C ASP A 40 -20.71 -0.99 29.87
N LYS A 41 -19.93 -0.90 30.95
CA LYS A 41 -18.78 -1.75 31.24
C LYS A 41 -19.13 -3.24 31.21
N ALA A 42 -20.30 -3.63 31.74
CA ALA A 42 -20.71 -5.03 31.79
C ALA A 42 -20.91 -5.61 30.38
N LEU A 43 -21.54 -4.84 29.49
CA LEU A 43 -21.78 -5.24 28.09
C LEU A 43 -20.48 -5.33 27.28
N LEU A 44 -19.53 -4.42 27.54
CA LEU A 44 -18.21 -4.45 26.90
C LEU A 44 -17.40 -5.69 27.30
N LEU A 45 -17.38 -6.01 28.59
CA LEU A 45 -16.70 -7.21 29.09
C LEU A 45 -17.35 -8.50 28.58
N GLU A 46 -18.69 -8.56 28.56
CA GLU A 46 -19.42 -9.71 27.99
C GLU A 46 -19.09 -9.92 26.50
N CYS A 47 -18.94 -8.83 25.74
CA CYS A 47 -18.52 -8.89 24.34
C CYS A 47 -17.10 -9.46 24.18
N LEU A 48 -16.16 -8.98 25.00
CA LEU A 48 -14.76 -9.40 24.97
C LEU A 48 -14.56 -10.86 25.38
N GLY A 49 -15.35 -11.36 26.34
CA GLY A 49 -15.29 -12.76 26.78
C GLY A 49 -15.64 -13.80 25.71
N LYS A 50 -16.17 -13.38 24.55
CA LYS A 50 -16.51 -14.27 23.42
C LYS A 50 -15.29 -14.60 22.54
N PHE A 51 -14.18 -13.91 22.69
CA PHE A 51 -12.99 -14.10 21.86
C PHE A 51 -11.97 -15.04 22.52
N HIS A 52 -11.53 -16.05 21.76
CA HIS A 52 -10.53 -17.00 22.25
C HIS A 52 -9.17 -16.30 22.46
N GLY A 53 -8.59 -16.47 23.66
CA GLY A 53 -7.33 -15.83 24.05
C GLY A 53 -7.49 -14.53 24.85
N ILE A 54 -8.73 -14.08 25.09
CA ILE A 54 -9.04 -12.99 26.02
C ILE A 54 -9.57 -13.59 27.33
N THR A 55 -8.99 -13.20 28.47
CA THR A 55 -9.47 -13.55 29.82
C THR A 55 -9.98 -12.31 30.52
N ILE A 56 -10.93 -12.47 31.45
CA ILE A 56 -11.40 -11.36 32.31
C ILE A 56 -10.81 -11.59 33.69
N GLU A 57 -9.93 -10.68 34.11
CA GLU A 57 -9.23 -10.67 35.39
C GLU A 57 -9.59 -9.36 36.10
N ASP A 58 -10.18 -9.43 37.30
CA ASP A 58 -10.52 -8.25 38.14
C ASP A 58 -11.26 -7.12 37.39
N ASP A 59 -12.32 -7.48 36.65
CA ASP A 59 -13.10 -6.56 35.79
C ASP A 59 -12.31 -5.85 34.68
N VAL A 60 -11.19 -6.44 34.26
CA VAL A 60 -10.36 -5.99 33.12
C VAL A 60 -10.20 -7.16 32.15
N ALA A 61 -10.36 -6.90 30.85
CA ALA A 61 -10.08 -7.90 29.83
C ALA A 61 -8.60 -7.89 29.48
N VAL A 62 -7.97 -9.06 29.43
CA VAL A 62 -6.53 -9.26 29.34
C VAL A 62 -6.20 -10.27 28.25
N ILE A 63 -5.11 -10.03 27.53
CA ILE A 63 -4.46 -10.99 26.63
C ILE A 63 -3.09 -11.32 27.21
N ASN A 64 -2.90 -12.56 27.66
CA ASN A 64 -1.68 -12.99 28.36
C ASN A 64 -0.55 -13.46 27.43
N ASP A 65 -0.85 -13.81 26.18
CA ASP A 65 0.16 -14.16 25.16
C ASP A 65 -0.11 -13.42 23.85
N MET A 66 0.43 -12.21 23.77
CA MET A 66 0.25 -11.36 22.60
C MET A 66 0.89 -11.95 21.34
N ALA A 67 2.08 -12.56 21.43
CA ALA A 67 2.78 -13.16 20.29
C ALA A 67 1.97 -14.27 19.58
N THR A 68 1.19 -15.05 20.31
CA THR A 68 0.27 -16.03 19.72
C THR A 68 -1.02 -15.36 19.24
N PHE A 69 -1.57 -14.44 20.02
CA PHE A 69 -2.83 -13.77 19.72
C PHE A 69 -2.79 -12.96 18.42
N ILE A 70 -1.66 -12.30 18.11
CA ILE A 70 -1.52 -11.50 16.89
C ILE A 70 -1.54 -12.32 15.59
N LYS A 71 -1.32 -13.64 15.68
CA LYS A 71 -1.39 -14.53 14.51
C LYS A 71 -2.82 -14.71 14.02
N THR A 72 -3.81 -14.63 14.91
CA THR A 72 -5.23 -14.75 14.60
C THR A 72 -5.92 -13.38 14.48
N HIS A 73 -5.45 -12.39 15.25
CA HIS A 73 -6.00 -11.03 15.24
C HIS A 73 -4.90 -10.01 14.91
N PRO A 74 -4.85 -9.47 13.68
CA PRO A 74 -3.84 -8.50 13.29
C PRO A 74 -3.84 -7.26 14.22
N MET A 75 -2.68 -6.97 14.80
CA MET A 75 -2.48 -5.83 15.70
C MET A 75 -2.23 -4.54 14.92
N MET A 76 -2.84 -3.44 15.37
CA MET A 76 -2.59 -2.09 14.85
C MET A 76 -2.18 -1.13 15.98
N PRO A 77 -1.03 -0.44 15.88
CA PRO A 77 -0.63 0.56 16.87
C PRO A 77 -1.46 1.85 16.73
N LEU A 78 -1.85 2.42 17.87
CA LEU A 78 -2.48 3.74 17.96
C LEU A 78 -1.40 4.76 18.32
N TYR A 79 -1.04 5.62 17.38
CA TYR A 79 -0.06 6.68 17.62
C TYR A 79 -0.66 7.77 18.50
N GLU A 80 -0.13 7.93 19.72
CA GLU A 80 -0.30 9.17 20.47
C GLU A 80 0.76 10.17 20.00
N GLU A 81 0.34 11.37 19.58
CA GLU A 81 1.25 12.48 19.41
C GLU A 81 1.94 12.77 20.75
N LYS A 82 3.23 12.46 20.86
CA LYS A 82 4.07 12.93 21.96
C LYS A 82 4.11 14.44 21.91
N THR A 83 3.31 15.11 22.72
CA THR A 83 3.44 16.55 22.97
C THR A 83 4.75 16.79 23.73
N PRO A 84 5.75 17.50 23.16
CA PRO A 84 6.93 17.89 23.92
C PRO A 84 6.58 19.06 24.86
N PRO A 85 7.30 19.23 25.98
CA PRO A 85 7.03 20.30 26.93
C PRO A 85 7.31 21.67 26.29
N LEU A 86 6.38 22.61 26.50
CA LEU A 86 6.47 23.99 26.06
C LEU A 86 7.82 24.62 26.44
N LYS A 87 8.67 24.88 25.44
CA LYS A 87 9.63 25.99 25.48
C LYS A 87 9.29 26.95 24.35
N ARG A 88 8.72 28.09 24.75
CA ARG A 88 8.50 29.26 23.90
C ARG A 88 9.83 29.71 23.30
N THR A 89 9.97 29.52 22.00
CA THR A 89 10.78 30.40 21.16
C THR A 89 10.07 30.54 19.83
N ILE A 90 9.75 31.79 19.50
CA ILE A 90 9.02 32.18 18.30
C ILE A 90 9.91 31.89 17.09
N SER A 91 9.58 30.83 16.35
CA SER A 91 10.07 30.61 14.99
C SER A 91 8.93 30.06 14.15
N LYS A 92 8.63 30.81 13.09
CA LYS A 92 7.57 30.62 12.09
C LYS A 92 7.44 29.17 11.62
N PRO A 93 6.25 28.54 11.71
CA PRO A 93 5.89 27.43 10.85
C PRO A 93 5.27 27.96 9.55
N SER A 94 5.77 27.46 8.42
CA SER A 94 5.23 27.65 7.09
C SER A 94 3.84 27.00 6.97
N SER A 95 2.84 27.81 6.62
CA SER A 95 1.53 27.39 6.10
C SER A 95 1.63 27.28 4.56
N THR A 96 0.76 26.67 3.76
CA THR A 96 -0.57 26.05 3.91
C THR A 96 -0.85 25.28 2.60
N PHE A 97 -1.80 24.35 2.67
CA PHE A 97 -1.95 23.21 1.76
C PHE A 97 -2.59 23.48 0.37
N PHE A 98 -3.06 24.70 0.06
CA PHE A 98 -3.54 25.05 -1.29
C PHE A 98 -3.36 26.55 -1.55
N SER A 99 -2.35 26.94 -2.33
CA SER A 99 -2.31 28.25 -2.99
C SER A 99 -1.32 28.22 -4.15
N HIS A 100 -1.78 27.67 -5.28
CA HIS A 100 -1.22 28.00 -6.58
C HIS A 100 -2.32 28.60 -7.45
N SER A 101 -2.42 29.93 -7.39
CA SER A 101 -2.94 30.71 -8.51
C SER A 101 -1.99 31.87 -8.78
N GLU A 102 -1.38 31.85 -9.96
CA GLU A 102 -0.62 32.98 -10.48
C GLU A 102 -1.60 34.05 -10.99
N LYS A 103 -1.58 35.26 -10.38
CA LYS A 103 -1.22 36.54 -11.04
C LYS A 103 -1.64 37.77 -10.23
N LYS A 104 -0.64 38.65 -10.05
CA LYS A 104 -0.63 40.11 -9.81
C LYS A 104 -1.99 40.85 -9.75
N ALA A 105 -2.29 41.47 -8.62
CA ALA A 105 -2.26 42.93 -8.43
C ALA A 105 -2.58 43.27 -6.96
N SER A 106 -1.84 44.24 -6.44
CA SER A 106 -1.98 44.82 -5.10
C SER A 106 -3.30 45.56 -4.96
N THR A 107 -4.15 45.19 -4.00
CA THR A 107 -4.95 46.16 -3.21
C THR A 107 -5.35 45.51 -1.88
N THR A 108 -4.98 46.19 -0.81
CA THR A 108 -5.31 45.97 0.58
C THR A 108 -6.82 45.89 0.79
N VAL A 109 -7.34 44.75 1.29
CA VAL A 109 -8.61 44.73 2.03
C VAL A 109 -8.50 43.74 3.19
N SER A 110 -8.57 44.34 4.37
CA SER A 110 -8.96 43.86 5.70
C SER A 110 -9.27 42.38 5.91
N ALA A 111 -8.58 41.83 6.90
CA ALA A 111 -8.92 40.59 7.58
C ALA A 111 -10.30 40.69 8.27
N SER A 112 -11.19 39.75 7.95
CA SER A 112 -12.27 39.34 8.84
C SER A 112 -12.44 37.82 8.75
N SER A 113 -12.57 37.22 9.94
CA SER A 113 -13.03 35.87 10.30
C SER A 113 -12.22 34.65 9.84
N THR A 114 -11.73 33.91 10.84
CA THR A 114 -11.63 32.44 10.77
C THR A 114 -13.02 31.86 10.51
N ASP A 115 -13.40 31.72 9.24
CA ASP A 115 -14.63 31.05 8.86
C ASP A 115 -14.51 29.57 9.21
N HIS A 116 -15.38 29.09 10.09
CA HIS A 116 -15.66 27.67 10.20
C HIS A 116 -16.28 27.24 8.87
N CYS A 117 -15.55 26.49 8.03
CA CYS A 117 -16.15 25.85 6.86
C CYS A 117 -17.38 25.04 7.31
N LYS A 118 -18.57 25.43 6.87
CA LYS A 118 -19.85 24.76 7.16
C LYS A 118 -20.28 23.86 5.99
N GLY A 119 -21.36 23.10 6.15
CA GLY A 119 -21.98 22.33 5.07
C GLY A 119 -21.22 21.09 4.59
N ILE A 120 -21.44 20.71 3.32
CA ILE A 120 -20.98 19.46 2.69
C ILE A 120 -19.58 19.53 2.07
N ARG A 121 -18.70 20.40 2.57
CA ARG A 121 -17.31 20.43 2.12
C ARG A 121 -16.59 19.15 2.55
N ILE A 122 -15.65 18.66 1.73
CA ILE A 122 -14.90 17.41 1.97
C ILE A 122 -14.32 17.37 3.38
N GLU A 123 -13.65 18.44 3.79
CA GLU A 123 -12.99 18.58 5.10
C GLU A 123 -13.95 18.40 6.30
N ASN A 124 -15.25 18.60 6.11
CA ASN A 124 -16.23 18.49 7.18
C ASN A 124 -16.65 17.04 7.47
N PHE A 125 -16.62 16.16 6.47
CA PHE A 125 -17.01 14.76 6.61
C PHE A 125 -15.88 13.75 6.40
N LEU A 126 -14.71 14.22 5.95
CA LEU A 126 -13.46 13.45 5.85
C LEU A 126 -12.35 14.21 6.59
N ASN A 127 -12.13 13.87 7.85
CA ASN A 127 -11.07 14.48 8.65
C ASN A 127 -10.36 13.46 9.55
N GLN A 128 -9.09 13.75 9.82
CA GLN A 128 -8.21 12.88 10.61
C GLN A 128 -8.72 12.64 12.03
N LYS A 129 -9.32 13.67 12.66
CA LYS A 129 -9.72 13.62 14.07
C LYS A 129 -10.85 12.63 14.32
N ASN A 130 -11.84 12.62 13.43
CA ASN A 130 -13.05 11.82 13.63
C ASN A 130 -12.98 10.51 12.84
N TRP A 131 -12.32 10.49 11.68
CA TRP A 131 -12.39 9.38 10.72
C TRP A 131 -11.01 9.03 10.13
N PRO A 132 -10.04 8.60 10.97
CA PRO A 132 -8.65 8.41 10.54
C PRO A 132 -8.46 7.36 9.46
N THR A 133 -9.33 6.35 9.38
CA THR A 133 -9.23 5.27 8.38
C THR A 133 -9.65 5.75 7.00
N GLU A 134 -10.84 6.32 6.86
CA GLU A 134 -11.36 6.86 5.60
C GLU A 134 -10.55 8.07 5.15
N TRP A 135 -10.12 8.90 6.10
CA TRP A 135 -9.13 9.93 5.84
C TRP A 135 -7.80 9.34 5.35
N GLY A 136 -7.31 8.24 5.95
CA GLY A 136 -6.15 7.48 5.47
C GLY A 136 -6.29 6.91 4.05
N ASN A 137 -7.47 6.42 3.69
CA ASN A 137 -7.75 5.91 2.34
C ASN A 137 -7.78 7.03 1.28
N THR A 138 -8.19 8.23 1.68
CA THR A 138 -8.27 9.43 0.84
C THR A 138 -6.99 10.28 0.87
N LEU A 139 -6.08 9.98 1.81
CA LEU A 139 -4.79 10.64 2.00
C LEU A 139 -3.79 10.37 0.89
N SER A 140 -3.90 9.24 0.17
CA SER A 140 -3.01 8.86 -0.94
C SER A 140 -2.89 9.92 -2.06
N CYS A 141 -3.70 10.97 -1.96
CA CYS A 141 -3.86 12.09 -2.87
C CYS A 141 -3.03 13.33 -2.53
N LEU A 142 -2.28 13.32 -1.43
CA LEU A 142 -1.33 14.39 -1.14
C LEU A 142 -0.06 14.18 -1.97
N SER A 143 0.48 15.25 -2.57
CA SER A 143 1.83 15.22 -3.19
C SER A 143 2.88 14.60 -2.25
N TYR A 144 2.68 14.78 -0.94
CA TYR A 144 3.41 14.11 0.12
C TYR A 144 3.61 12.61 -0.09
N PHE A 145 2.59 11.84 -0.50
CA PHE A 145 2.76 10.39 -0.68
C PHE A 145 3.53 10.04 -1.94
N THR A 146 3.38 10.82 -3.02
CA THR A 146 4.21 10.67 -4.22
C THR A 146 5.68 10.96 -3.88
N ASP A 147 5.94 12.06 -3.17
CA ASP A 147 7.29 12.48 -2.79
C ASP A 147 7.90 11.54 -1.75
N LYS A 148 7.11 11.11 -0.77
CA LYS A 148 7.50 10.10 0.21
C LYS A 148 7.75 8.76 -0.44
N ASN A 149 6.94 8.32 -1.40
CA ASN A 149 7.17 7.07 -2.12
C ASN A 149 8.49 7.11 -2.88
N LYS A 150 8.81 8.24 -3.52
CA LYS A 150 10.12 8.46 -4.17
C LYS A 150 11.26 8.45 -3.16
N SER A 151 11.14 9.20 -2.07
CA SER A 151 12.15 9.27 -1.00
C SER A 151 12.37 7.90 -0.33
N ASP A 152 11.29 7.19 -0.02
CA ASP A 152 11.33 5.86 0.59
C ASP A 152 11.93 4.85 -0.40
N ALA A 153 11.57 4.92 -1.68
CA ALA A 153 12.17 4.07 -2.71
C ALA A 153 13.68 4.30 -2.84
N LEU A 154 14.16 5.55 -2.77
CA LEU A 154 15.59 5.87 -2.79
C LEU A 154 16.33 5.44 -1.52
N THR A 155 15.69 5.54 -0.35
CA THR A 155 16.32 5.20 0.94
C THR A 155 16.25 3.72 1.30
N ARG A 156 15.39 2.96 0.60
CA ARG A 156 15.16 1.52 0.83
C ARG A 156 15.47 0.65 -0.38
N SER A 157 15.87 1.23 -1.52
CA SER A 157 16.41 0.45 -2.62
C SER A 157 17.65 -0.25 -2.12
N VAL A 158 17.57 -1.56 -2.02
CA VAL A 158 18.71 -2.46 -1.91
C VAL A 158 19.22 -2.69 -3.33
N ASP A 159 20.53 -2.75 -3.54
CA ASP A 159 21.13 -2.87 -4.88
C ASP A 159 22.11 -4.05 -5.03
N LEU A 160 22.61 -4.66 -3.95
CA LEU A 160 23.52 -5.81 -4.03
C LEU A 160 22.84 -7.14 -3.67
N VAL A 161 22.26 -7.23 -2.47
CA VAL A 161 21.71 -8.49 -1.93
C VAL A 161 20.30 -8.26 -1.44
N TYR A 162 19.32 -8.83 -2.11
CA TYR A 162 17.91 -8.71 -1.78
C TYR A 162 17.45 -9.89 -0.92
N SER A 163 16.79 -9.57 0.19
CA SER A 163 16.03 -10.54 0.95
C SER A 163 14.68 -10.83 0.29
N MET A 164 14.01 -11.88 0.77
CA MET A 164 12.64 -12.18 0.36
C MET A 164 11.63 -11.08 0.74
N TYR A 165 11.95 -10.16 1.66
CA TYR A 165 11.06 -9.02 1.96
C TYR A 165 11.23 -7.87 0.97
N ASP A 166 12.43 -7.70 0.41
CA ASP A 166 12.73 -6.55 -0.44
C ASP A 166 12.00 -6.64 -1.79
N LEU A 167 11.81 -7.85 -2.33
CA LEU A 167 11.12 -8.00 -3.62
C LEU A 167 9.66 -7.56 -3.58
N PRO A 168 8.83 -8.04 -2.61
CA PRO A 168 7.46 -7.53 -2.43
C PRO A 168 7.40 -6.02 -2.19
N ILE A 169 8.32 -5.50 -1.37
CA ILE A 169 8.39 -4.07 -1.04
C ILE A 169 8.69 -3.24 -2.29
N ASN A 170 9.67 -3.64 -3.10
CA ASN A 170 10.01 -2.97 -4.35
C ASN A 170 8.84 -2.97 -5.33
N LEU A 171 8.11 -4.09 -5.44
CA LEU A 171 6.93 -4.16 -6.30
C LEU A 171 5.78 -3.26 -5.79
N GLN A 172 5.63 -3.14 -4.46
CA GLN A 172 4.68 -2.22 -3.85
C GLN A 172 5.03 -0.75 -4.12
N TYR A 173 6.31 -0.37 -4.10
CA TYR A 173 6.75 0.98 -4.47
C TYR A 173 6.40 1.32 -5.92
N LYS A 174 6.60 0.37 -6.84
CA LYS A 174 6.20 0.51 -8.25
C LYS A 174 4.69 0.60 -8.43
N LYS A 175 3.92 -0.12 -7.62
CA LYS A 175 2.46 0.00 -7.58
C LYS A 175 2.06 1.42 -7.21
N ASN A 176 2.60 1.92 -6.10
CA ASN A 176 2.30 3.24 -5.57
C ASN A 176 2.71 4.37 -6.51
N GLU A 177 3.86 4.25 -7.19
CA GLU A 177 4.33 5.22 -8.18
C GLU A 177 3.31 5.45 -9.30
N LYS A 178 2.62 4.39 -9.74
CA LYS A 178 1.56 4.48 -10.75
C LYS A 178 0.20 4.86 -10.17
N LEU A 179 -0.12 4.35 -8.98
CA LEU A 179 -1.45 4.49 -8.39
C LEU A 179 -1.67 5.86 -7.73
N TYR A 180 -0.67 6.41 -7.04
CA TYR A 180 -0.82 7.68 -6.31
C TYR A 180 -1.17 8.87 -7.21
N PRO A 181 -0.55 9.07 -8.39
CA PRO A 181 -0.97 10.14 -9.31
C PRO A 181 -2.42 10.01 -9.75
N ILE A 182 -2.90 8.79 -10.02
CA ILE A 182 -4.29 8.53 -10.40
C ILE A 182 -5.22 8.88 -9.22
N LYS A 183 -4.91 8.39 -8.01
CA LYS A 183 -5.69 8.68 -6.80
C LYS A 183 -5.73 10.17 -6.49
N GLN A 184 -4.61 10.88 -6.67
CA GLN A 184 -4.53 12.33 -6.52
C GLN A 184 -5.53 13.04 -7.44
N GLN A 185 -5.50 12.74 -8.75
CA GLN A 185 -6.44 13.34 -9.70
C GLN A 185 -7.91 12.99 -9.40
N GLN A 186 -8.19 11.76 -8.95
CA GLN A 186 -9.54 11.39 -8.51
C GLN A 186 -10.02 12.31 -7.39
N MET A 187 -9.18 12.55 -6.39
CA MET A 187 -9.54 13.37 -5.23
C MET A 187 -9.61 14.86 -5.56
N GLU A 188 -8.76 15.37 -6.45
CA GLU A 188 -8.87 16.75 -6.97
C GLU A 188 -10.23 16.97 -7.63
N ILE A 189 -10.71 16.01 -8.43
CA ILE A 189 -12.05 16.07 -9.03
C ILE A 189 -13.15 15.97 -7.97
N ILE A 190 -13.02 15.06 -7.00
CA ILE A 190 -13.99 14.92 -5.91
C ILE A 190 -14.09 16.21 -5.09
N CYS A 191 -12.95 16.80 -4.70
CA CYS A 191 -12.89 18.08 -4.01
C CYS A 191 -13.55 19.19 -4.82
N TYR A 192 -13.28 19.28 -6.12
CA TYR A 192 -13.92 20.26 -6.99
C TYR A 192 -15.45 20.09 -7.01
N LEU A 193 -15.94 18.86 -7.22
CA LEU A 193 -17.37 18.58 -7.24
C LEU A 193 -18.05 18.93 -5.90
N PHE A 194 -17.41 18.62 -4.78
CA PHE A 194 -17.99 18.90 -3.46
C PHE A 194 -17.84 20.34 -3.01
N ASN A 195 -16.63 20.89 -3.04
CA ASN A 195 -16.31 22.18 -2.43
C ASN A 195 -16.68 23.35 -3.34
N ASP A 196 -16.52 23.21 -4.65
CA ASP A 196 -16.70 24.32 -5.60
C ASP A 196 -18.06 24.28 -6.30
N VAL A 197 -18.68 23.09 -6.42
CA VAL A 197 -19.98 22.93 -7.09
C VAL A 197 -21.11 22.70 -6.10
N LEU A 198 -21.04 21.66 -5.27
CA LEU A 198 -22.17 21.27 -4.40
C LEU A 198 -22.27 22.12 -3.13
N ALA A 199 -21.16 22.43 -2.46
CA ALA A 199 -21.17 23.15 -1.18
C ALA A 199 -21.84 24.52 -1.27
N PRO A 200 -21.55 25.38 -2.28
CA PRO A 200 -22.24 26.67 -2.41
C PRO A 200 -23.77 26.53 -2.51
N LEU A 201 -24.25 25.49 -3.19
CA LEU A 201 -25.68 25.21 -3.35
C LEU A 201 -26.30 24.63 -2.06
N TYR A 202 -25.52 23.87 -1.31
CA TYR A 202 -25.94 23.32 -0.04
C TYR A 202 -26.03 24.38 1.05
N ASP A 203 -25.09 25.32 1.07
CA ASP A 203 -25.07 26.43 2.04
C ASP A 203 -26.33 27.32 1.91
N GLU A 204 -26.98 27.34 0.73
CA GLU A 204 -28.30 27.98 0.54
C GLU A 204 -29.48 27.17 1.12
N ILE A 205 -29.31 25.87 1.34
CA ILE A 205 -30.36 24.95 1.83
C ILE A 205 -30.24 24.80 3.35
N ASP A 206 -29.04 24.49 3.84
CA ASP A 206 -28.74 24.28 5.25
C ASP A 206 -27.27 24.57 5.54
N GLU A 207 -26.99 25.15 6.70
CA GLU A 207 -25.62 25.39 7.16
C GLU A 207 -25.05 24.19 7.95
N VAL A 208 -25.90 23.37 8.56
CA VAL A 208 -25.47 22.25 9.41
C VAL A 208 -25.51 20.94 8.63
N LEU A 209 -24.38 20.23 8.59
CA LEU A 209 -24.29 18.92 7.97
C LEU A 209 -24.84 17.82 8.92
N PRO A 210 -25.97 17.15 8.61
CA PRO A 210 -26.48 16.07 9.44
C PRO A 210 -25.55 14.86 9.43
N THR A 211 -25.51 14.14 10.56
CA THR A 211 -24.65 12.96 10.74
C THR A 211 -24.88 11.87 9.69
N MET A 212 -26.14 11.60 9.32
CA MET A 212 -26.47 10.56 8.34
C MET A 212 -26.07 10.96 6.92
N LEU A 213 -26.29 12.22 6.53
CA LEU A 213 -25.79 12.74 5.27
C LEU A 213 -24.26 12.73 5.23
N SER A 214 -23.59 13.16 6.30
CA SER A 214 -22.12 13.08 6.42
C SER A 214 -21.60 11.65 6.25
N ALA A 215 -22.23 10.67 6.92
CA ALA A 215 -21.87 9.26 6.80
C ALA A 215 -22.06 8.74 5.37
N TYR A 216 -23.16 9.10 4.71
CA TYR A 216 -23.43 8.74 3.32
C TYR A 216 -22.39 9.32 2.35
N LEU A 217 -22.11 10.62 2.44
CA LEU A 217 -21.13 11.30 1.57
C LEU A 217 -19.72 10.73 1.77
N ARG A 218 -19.32 10.47 3.02
CA ARG A 218 -18.05 9.83 3.35
C ARG A 218 -17.94 8.43 2.76
N ALA A 219 -18.98 7.60 2.92
CA ALA A 219 -19.01 6.24 2.38
C ALA A 219 -18.90 6.26 0.85
N MET A 220 -19.60 7.20 0.19
CA MET A 220 -19.51 7.42 -1.25
C MET A 220 -18.07 7.73 -1.68
N VAL A 221 -17.41 8.73 -1.08
CA VAL A 221 -16.02 9.08 -1.44
C VAL A 221 -15.08 7.91 -1.18
N ASN A 222 -15.19 7.24 -0.03
CA ASN A 222 -14.35 6.09 0.29
C ASN A 222 -14.53 4.95 -0.72
N GLN A 223 -15.75 4.70 -1.21
CA GLN A 223 -16.02 3.68 -2.23
C GLN A 223 -15.31 4.00 -3.56
N ILE A 224 -15.33 5.26 -4.00
CA ILE A 224 -14.63 5.70 -5.21
C ILE A 224 -13.12 5.50 -5.07
N MET A 225 -12.59 5.80 -3.88
CA MET A 225 -11.15 5.76 -3.62
C MET A 225 -10.60 4.36 -3.40
N THR A 226 -11.39 3.40 -2.91
CA THR A 226 -10.88 2.09 -2.50
C THR A 226 -10.99 1.00 -3.57
N ASN A 227 -11.66 1.22 -4.71
CA ASN A 227 -11.88 0.23 -5.79
C ASN A 227 -12.42 -1.14 -5.34
N GLN A 228 -12.84 -1.29 -4.09
CA GLN A 228 -13.19 -2.57 -3.52
C GLN A 228 -14.48 -3.11 -4.19
N ARG A 229 -14.54 -4.44 -4.33
CA ARG A 229 -15.66 -5.24 -4.85
C ARG A 229 -15.91 -5.20 -6.37
N LEU A 230 -16.13 -4.03 -6.98
CA LEU A 230 -16.69 -3.96 -8.35
C LEU A 230 -15.67 -3.65 -9.45
N ASN A 231 -14.65 -2.87 -9.13
CA ASN A 231 -13.64 -2.42 -10.08
C ASN A 231 -12.28 -3.08 -9.79
N TYR A 232 -12.31 -4.40 -9.68
CA TYR A 232 -11.13 -5.20 -9.39
C TYR A 232 -11.17 -6.51 -10.19
N GLY A 233 -10.19 -6.69 -11.08
CA GLY A 233 -10.09 -7.88 -11.92
C GLY A 233 -10.90 -7.86 -13.20
N PRO A 234 -10.76 -8.92 -14.02
CA PRO A 234 -11.24 -8.95 -15.38
C PRO A 234 -12.77 -8.88 -15.43
N THR A 235 -13.27 -8.23 -16.47
CA THR A 235 -14.69 -8.24 -16.83
C THR A 235 -15.15 -9.64 -17.26
N PRO A 236 -16.46 -9.95 -17.20
CA PRO A 236 -16.96 -11.22 -17.74
C PRO A 236 -16.52 -11.43 -19.20
N THR A 237 -16.50 -10.37 -20.01
CA THR A 237 -16.00 -10.43 -21.39
C THR A 237 -14.49 -10.68 -21.46
N GLU A 238 -13.69 -10.10 -20.56
CA GLU A 238 -12.25 -10.39 -20.50
C GLU A 238 -11.93 -11.84 -20.10
N ARG A 239 -12.82 -12.51 -19.37
CA ARG A 239 -12.63 -13.92 -18.94
C ARG A 239 -12.91 -14.94 -20.04
N LEU A 240 -13.50 -14.53 -21.16
CA LEU A 240 -13.78 -15.42 -22.28
C LEU A 240 -12.47 -15.99 -22.84
N SER A 241 -12.50 -17.27 -23.20
CA SER A 241 -11.42 -17.94 -23.92
C SER A 241 -11.25 -17.38 -25.34
N SER A 242 -10.11 -17.65 -25.98
CA SER A 242 -9.84 -17.20 -27.34
C SER A 242 -10.85 -17.75 -28.37
N ILE A 243 -11.49 -18.88 -28.10
CA ILE A 243 -12.52 -19.48 -28.96
C ILE A 243 -13.83 -18.69 -28.79
N GLU A 244 -14.31 -18.55 -27.55
CA GLU A 244 -15.54 -17.80 -27.25
C GLU A 244 -15.47 -16.34 -27.71
N ARG A 245 -14.29 -15.71 -27.63
CA ARG A 245 -14.08 -14.34 -28.14
C ARG A 245 -14.32 -14.24 -29.64
N LYS A 246 -13.80 -15.20 -30.42
CA LYS A 246 -13.96 -15.23 -31.89
C LYS A 246 -15.39 -15.57 -32.32
N GLU A 247 -16.12 -16.31 -31.49
CA GLU A 247 -17.52 -16.63 -31.74
C GLU A 247 -18.46 -15.47 -31.41
N LYS A 248 -18.14 -14.70 -30.36
CA LYS A 248 -19.02 -13.64 -29.84
C LYS A 248 -18.78 -12.27 -30.47
N PHE A 249 -17.56 -11.97 -30.91
CA PHE A 249 -17.19 -10.66 -31.46
C PHE A 249 -16.63 -10.80 -32.87
N LEU A 250 -16.96 -9.85 -33.74
CA LEU A 250 -16.53 -9.84 -35.14
C LEU A 250 -15.04 -9.53 -35.28
N ASP A 251 -14.54 -8.62 -34.43
CA ASP A 251 -13.15 -8.20 -34.43
C ASP A 251 -12.66 -7.76 -33.03
N ILE A 252 -11.38 -7.37 -32.96
CA ILE A 252 -10.74 -6.93 -31.71
C ILE A 252 -11.32 -5.62 -31.18
N ASN A 253 -11.78 -4.72 -32.04
CA ASN A 253 -12.30 -3.41 -31.64
C ASN A 253 -13.68 -3.58 -30.98
N GLU A 254 -14.52 -4.44 -31.52
CA GLU A 254 -15.83 -4.76 -30.91
C GLU A 254 -15.64 -5.41 -29.53
N TYR A 255 -14.68 -6.32 -29.41
CA TYR A 255 -14.29 -6.92 -28.13
C TYR A 255 -13.82 -5.86 -27.12
N GLU A 256 -12.87 -4.99 -27.50
CA GLU A 256 -12.35 -3.94 -26.63
C GLU A 256 -13.43 -2.93 -26.22
N PHE A 257 -14.33 -2.59 -27.15
CA PHE A 257 -15.48 -1.74 -26.87
C PHE A 257 -16.40 -2.38 -25.82
N ALA A 258 -16.74 -3.67 -25.98
CA ALA A 258 -17.58 -4.39 -25.02
C ALA A 258 -16.92 -4.46 -23.62
N VAL A 259 -15.62 -4.77 -23.57
CA VAL A 259 -14.84 -4.73 -22.33
C VAL A 259 -14.91 -3.35 -21.69
N HIS A 260 -14.72 -2.28 -22.46
CA HIS A 260 -14.78 -0.92 -21.97
C HIS A 260 -16.16 -0.55 -21.39
N GLN A 261 -17.25 -0.96 -22.05
CA GLN A 261 -18.61 -0.74 -21.54
C GLN A 261 -18.86 -1.49 -20.23
N GLU A 262 -18.33 -2.70 -20.06
CA GLU A 262 -18.44 -3.44 -18.80
C GLU A 262 -17.68 -2.75 -17.65
N TYR A 263 -16.50 -2.17 -17.92
CA TYR A 263 -15.79 -1.34 -16.95
C TYR A 263 -16.57 -0.09 -16.57
N ILE A 264 -17.14 0.62 -17.56
CA ILE A 264 -18.02 1.78 -17.34
C ILE A 264 -19.19 1.38 -16.43
N ALA A 265 -19.86 0.27 -16.73
CA ALA A 265 -21.01 -0.18 -15.95
C ALA A 265 -20.62 -0.45 -14.48
N ARG A 266 -19.50 -1.14 -14.23
CA ARG A 266 -18.98 -1.41 -12.89
C ARG A 266 -18.67 -0.14 -12.11
N VAL A 267 -17.95 0.79 -12.74
CA VAL A 267 -17.57 2.06 -12.11
C VAL A 267 -18.77 2.98 -11.89
N ASN A 268 -19.78 2.95 -12.78
CA ASN A 268 -21.02 3.70 -12.56
C ASN A 268 -21.77 3.27 -11.29
N VAL A 269 -21.69 1.99 -10.90
CA VAL A 269 -22.25 1.56 -9.62
C VAL A 269 -21.48 2.18 -8.44
N MET A 270 -20.17 2.36 -8.57
CA MET A 270 -19.35 3.02 -7.54
C MET A 270 -19.59 4.54 -7.50
N LEU A 271 -19.78 5.16 -8.66
CA LEU A 271 -20.07 6.59 -8.80
C LEU A 271 -21.55 6.93 -8.63
N ARG A 272 -22.40 5.98 -8.23
CA ARG A 272 -23.85 6.11 -8.27
C ARG A 272 -24.37 7.32 -7.49
N GLY A 273 -23.80 7.62 -6.33
CA GLY A 273 -24.20 8.79 -5.56
C GLY A 273 -23.85 10.13 -6.22
N LEU A 274 -22.78 10.20 -7.02
CA LEU A 274 -22.45 11.38 -7.83
C LEU A 274 -23.28 11.43 -9.12
N LEU A 275 -23.52 10.28 -9.75
CA LEU A 275 -24.38 10.17 -10.94
C LEU A 275 -25.80 10.66 -10.69
N PHE A 276 -26.30 10.52 -9.46
CA PHE A 276 -27.62 11.01 -9.08
C PHE A 276 -27.83 12.50 -9.41
N PHE A 277 -26.82 13.35 -9.23
CA PHE A 277 -26.93 14.79 -9.45
C PHE A 277 -27.18 15.18 -10.93
N ILE A 278 -26.80 14.31 -11.85
CA ILE A 278 -26.96 14.53 -13.31
C ILE A 278 -27.98 13.58 -13.95
N SER A 279 -28.38 12.51 -13.24
CA SER A 279 -29.29 11.49 -13.76
C SER A 279 -30.75 11.88 -13.52
N PRO A 280 -31.57 12.12 -14.56
CA PRO A 280 -32.97 12.52 -14.38
C PRO A 280 -33.83 11.39 -13.80
N ASN A 281 -33.46 10.14 -14.08
CA ASN A 281 -34.28 8.96 -13.75
C ASN A 281 -33.95 8.33 -12.39
N MET A 282 -32.95 8.85 -11.67
CA MET A 282 -32.52 8.30 -10.38
C MET A 282 -33.20 9.06 -9.23
N THR A 283 -33.77 8.37 -8.27
CA THR A 283 -34.33 8.98 -7.04
C THR A 283 -33.36 8.85 -5.88
N ALA A 284 -33.35 9.82 -4.97
CA ALA A 284 -32.50 9.74 -3.78
C ALA A 284 -32.89 8.56 -2.86
N THR A 285 -34.17 8.20 -2.82
CA THR A 285 -34.66 7.00 -2.10
C THR A 285 -34.10 5.69 -2.64
N SER A 286 -33.64 5.67 -3.89
CA SER A 286 -32.94 4.50 -4.44
C SER A 286 -31.49 4.38 -3.96
N LEU A 287 -30.93 5.45 -3.38
CA LEU A 287 -29.55 5.53 -2.88
C LEU A 287 -29.46 5.34 -1.37
N ILE A 288 -30.39 5.91 -0.62
CA ILE A 288 -30.40 5.88 0.83
C ILE A 288 -31.84 5.70 1.36
N GLN A 289 -31.98 4.89 2.41
CA GLN A 289 -33.27 4.62 3.05
C GLN A 289 -33.74 5.75 3.95
N ASP A 290 -32.82 6.57 4.47
CA ASP A 290 -33.14 7.70 5.33
C ASP A 290 -33.86 8.81 4.55
N GLU A 291 -35.13 9.03 4.87
CA GLU A 291 -36.01 9.96 4.14
C GLU A 291 -35.52 11.40 4.19
N GLU A 292 -34.97 11.84 5.32
CA GLU A 292 -34.47 13.21 5.49
C GLU A 292 -33.22 13.45 4.65
N THR A 293 -32.27 12.52 4.68
CA THR A 293 -31.08 12.58 3.82
C THR A 293 -31.48 12.51 2.34
N ALA A 294 -32.43 11.63 1.97
CA ALA A 294 -32.92 11.53 0.61
C ALA A 294 -33.55 12.85 0.14
N LYS A 295 -34.39 13.47 0.97
CA LYS A 295 -35.01 14.78 0.68
C LYS A 295 -33.96 15.87 0.48
N ARG A 296 -32.92 15.92 1.32
CA ARG A 296 -31.82 16.89 1.18
C ARG A 296 -31.02 16.71 -0.10
N LEU A 297 -30.75 15.47 -0.50
CA LEU A 297 -30.09 15.17 -1.78
C LEU A 297 -30.96 15.63 -2.96
N GLU A 298 -32.27 15.42 -2.92
CA GLU A 298 -33.18 15.91 -3.96
C GLU A 298 -33.21 17.44 -4.06
N LEU A 299 -33.29 18.13 -2.92
CA LEU A 299 -33.23 19.59 -2.89
C LEU A 299 -31.93 20.12 -3.51
N LEU A 300 -30.80 19.49 -3.16
CA LEU A 300 -29.50 19.86 -3.72
C LEU A 300 -29.43 19.61 -5.23
N ARG A 301 -29.98 18.49 -5.71
CA ARG A 301 -30.06 18.19 -7.15
C ARG A 301 -30.93 19.20 -7.90
N MET A 302 -32.03 19.66 -7.31
CA MET A 302 -32.92 20.67 -7.93
C MET A 302 -32.24 22.03 -8.09
N LYS A 303 -31.28 22.37 -7.23
CA LYS A 303 -30.51 23.62 -7.31
C LYS A 303 -29.50 23.63 -8.47
N LEU A 304 -29.14 22.47 -9.01
CA LEU A 304 -28.22 22.38 -10.14
C LEU A 304 -28.91 22.82 -11.44
N ASN A 305 -28.44 23.93 -12.01
CA ASN A 305 -28.84 24.40 -13.34
C ASN A 305 -28.18 23.57 -14.46
N THR A 306 -28.61 23.80 -15.72
CA THR A 306 -28.14 23.02 -16.88
C THR A 306 -26.63 23.11 -17.10
N SER A 307 -26.04 24.31 -17.06
CA SER A 307 -24.60 24.50 -17.28
C SER A 307 -23.76 23.83 -16.18
N THR A 308 -24.22 23.88 -14.93
CA THR A 308 -23.56 23.21 -13.80
C THR A 308 -23.65 21.69 -13.95
N LYS A 309 -24.78 21.16 -14.43
CA LYS A 309 -24.94 19.72 -14.70
C LYS A 309 -24.02 19.22 -15.83
N GLU A 310 -23.84 20.01 -16.88
CA GLU A 310 -22.91 19.69 -17.97
C GLU A 310 -21.46 19.62 -17.45
N LEU A 311 -21.04 20.63 -16.69
CA LEU A 311 -19.72 20.65 -16.06
C LEU A 311 -19.53 19.49 -15.07
N PHE A 312 -20.56 19.20 -14.26
CA PHE A 312 -20.56 18.07 -13.34
C PHE A 312 -20.40 16.75 -14.10
N SER A 313 -21.10 16.59 -15.23
CA SER A 313 -21.01 15.42 -16.09
C SER A 313 -19.61 15.25 -16.68
N GLU A 314 -18.99 16.32 -17.18
CA GLU A 314 -17.62 16.28 -17.72
C GLU A 314 -16.62 15.81 -16.66
N LYS A 315 -16.68 16.38 -15.46
CA LYS A 315 -15.82 15.98 -14.33
C LYS A 315 -16.07 14.54 -13.91
N LEU A 316 -17.32 14.10 -13.92
CA LEU A 316 -17.68 12.72 -13.59
C LEU A 316 -17.16 11.73 -14.64
N ASP A 317 -17.12 12.11 -15.92
CA ASP A 317 -16.53 11.29 -16.98
C ASP A 317 -15.01 11.15 -16.81
N CYS A 318 -14.31 12.23 -16.43
CA CYS A 318 -12.90 12.16 -16.04
C CYS A 318 -12.69 11.23 -14.84
N LEU A 319 -13.50 11.38 -13.79
CA LEU A 319 -13.44 10.55 -12.59
C LEU A 319 -13.69 9.06 -12.91
N ARG A 320 -14.62 8.78 -13.85
CA ARG A 320 -14.89 7.42 -14.34
C ARG A 320 -13.66 6.81 -15.00
N LYS A 321 -13.01 7.52 -15.92
CA LYS A 321 -11.81 7.05 -16.61
C LYS A 321 -10.69 6.73 -15.62
N LEU A 322 -10.42 7.64 -14.69
CA LEU A 322 -9.40 7.45 -13.64
C LEU A 322 -9.73 6.28 -12.71
N SER A 323 -11.00 6.10 -12.37
CA SER A 323 -11.43 4.97 -11.54
C SER A 323 -11.15 3.65 -12.25
N ILE A 324 -11.54 3.51 -13.52
CA ILE A 324 -11.24 2.33 -14.34
C ILE A 324 -9.72 2.06 -14.37
N GLU A 325 -8.92 3.09 -14.64
CA GLU A 325 -7.46 2.97 -14.69
C GLU A 325 -6.84 2.53 -13.36
N ALA A 326 -7.32 3.09 -12.25
CA ALA A 326 -6.89 2.69 -10.91
C ALA A 326 -7.18 1.20 -10.64
N GLY A 327 -8.38 0.74 -10.97
CA GLY A 327 -8.78 -0.66 -10.79
C GLY A 327 -7.97 -1.64 -11.64
N LYS A 328 -7.72 -1.29 -12.92
CA LYS A 328 -6.83 -2.06 -13.80
C LYS A 328 -5.41 -2.12 -13.26
N THR A 329 -4.89 -0.98 -12.77
CA THR A 329 -3.54 -0.89 -12.21
C THR A 329 -3.40 -1.75 -10.96
N GLU A 330 -4.33 -1.66 -10.02
CA GLU A 330 -4.32 -2.47 -8.80
C GLU A 330 -4.37 -3.96 -9.10
N TYR A 331 -5.26 -4.38 -10.00
CA TYR A 331 -5.36 -5.79 -10.38
C TYR A 331 -4.09 -6.30 -11.06
N ARG A 332 -3.48 -5.52 -11.95
CA ARG A 332 -2.21 -5.90 -12.59
C ARG A 332 -1.12 -6.13 -11.55
N PHE A 333 -0.99 -5.24 -10.57
CA PHE A 333 0.02 -5.41 -9.52
C PHE A 333 -0.30 -6.58 -8.59
N ASP A 334 -1.56 -6.92 -8.37
CA ASP A 334 -1.94 -8.12 -7.63
C ASP A 334 -1.54 -9.41 -8.36
N LEU A 335 -1.71 -9.45 -9.70
CA LEU A 335 -1.18 -10.55 -10.52
C LEU A 335 0.34 -10.66 -10.42
N LEU A 336 1.05 -9.54 -10.55
CA LEU A 336 2.51 -9.50 -10.43
C LEU A 336 2.98 -9.93 -9.03
N MET A 337 2.27 -9.53 -7.98
CA MET A 337 2.56 -9.95 -6.60
C MET A 337 2.35 -11.46 -6.42
N ARG A 338 1.27 -12.02 -6.96
CA ARG A 338 1.04 -13.47 -6.95
C ARG A 338 2.13 -14.23 -7.69
N GLU A 339 2.48 -13.78 -8.90
CA GLU A 339 3.57 -14.37 -9.69
C GLU A 339 4.91 -14.28 -8.96
N LEU A 340 5.19 -13.15 -8.32
CA LEU A 340 6.39 -12.94 -7.50
C LEU A 340 6.46 -13.98 -6.37
N TYR A 341 5.39 -14.14 -5.59
CA TYR A 341 5.35 -15.11 -4.50
C TYR A 341 5.51 -16.55 -5.00
N GLU A 342 4.85 -16.92 -6.10
CA GLU A 342 5.05 -18.25 -6.71
C GLU A 342 6.50 -18.46 -7.14
N LYS A 343 7.12 -17.46 -7.77
CA LYS A 343 8.53 -17.51 -8.19
C LYS A 343 9.47 -17.63 -7.00
N MET A 344 9.17 -16.94 -5.90
CA MET A 344 9.94 -17.01 -4.65
C MET A 344 9.81 -18.38 -3.98
N GLU A 345 8.59 -18.93 -3.90
CA GLU A 345 8.32 -20.24 -3.30
C GLU A 345 8.99 -21.36 -4.09
N ARG A 346 8.94 -21.30 -5.42
CA ARG A 346 9.64 -22.25 -6.31
C ARG A 346 11.16 -22.02 -6.37
N ARG A 347 11.67 -20.96 -5.74
CA ARG A 347 13.05 -20.47 -5.88
C ARG A 347 13.46 -20.44 -7.35
N SER A 348 12.76 -19.65 -8.14
CA SER A 348 13.07 -19.50 -9.57
C SER A 348 14.47 -18.95 -9.75
N ALA A 349 15.19 -19.40 -10.79
CA ALA A 349 16.59 -19.01 -11.01
C ALA A 349 16.80 -17.49 -11.10
N CYS A 350 15.80 -16.76 -11.61
CA CYS A 350 15.76 -15.31 -11.58
C CYS A 350 14.33 -14.81 -11.32
N ILE A 351 14.24 -13.60 -10.77
CA ILE A 351 13.00 -12.84 -10.58
C ILE A 351 13.25 -11.43 -11.07
N GLY A 352 12.71 -11.06 -12.23
CA GLY A 352 13.07 -9.79 -12.87
C GLY A 352 14.57 -9.76 -13.20
N ASN A 353 15.30 -8.82 -12.60
CA ASN A 353 16.74 -8.60 -12.80
C ASN A 353 17.61 -9.10 -11.63
N VAL A 354 17.06 -9.87 -10.70
CA VAL A 354 17.82 -10.48 -9.59
C VAL A 354 17.84 -11.99 -9.68
N TYR A 355 18.88 -12.60 -9.12
CA TYR A 355 19.23 -13.99 -9.34
C TYR A 355 19.23 -14.77 -8.03
N SER A 356 18.57 -15.92 -8.02
CA SER A 356 18.50 -16.80 -6.84
C SER A 356 19.89 -17.32 -6.49
N CYS A 357 20.38 -16.99 -5.30
CA CYS A 357 21.66 -17.48 -4.82
C CYS A 357 21.65 -19.00 -4.65
N PHE A 358 20.54 -19.56 -4.17
CA PHE A 358 20.33 -21.00 -4.10
C PHE A 358 20.55 -21.67 -5.47
N ASN A 359 19.96 -21.14 -6.54
CA ASN A 359 20.11 -21.74 -7.88
C ASN A 359 21.53 -21.65 -8.42
N ILE A 360 22.23 -20.54 -8.18
CA ILE A 360 23.63 -20.39 -8.61
C ILE A 360 24.49 -21.47 -7.95
N ILE A 361 24.35 -21.62 -6.62
CA ILE A 361 25.06 -22.64 -5.85
C ILE A 361 24.64 -24.05 -6.28
N TYR A 362 23.35 -24.31 -6.45
CA TYR A 362 22.84 -25.62 -6.86
C TYR A 362 23.38 -26.05 -8.25
N LYS A 363 23.37 -25.15 -9.23
CA LYS A 363 23.95 -25.42 -10.57
C LYS A 363 25.44 -25.72 -10.47
N PHE A 364 26.17 -24.90 -9.72
CA PHE A 364 27.59 -25.13 -9.46
C PHE A 364 27.84 -26.51 -8.82
N LEU A 365 27.05 -26.89 -7.81
CA LEU A 365 27.17 -28.20 -7.14
C LEU A 365 26.89 -29.36 -8.09
N LYS A 366 25.93 -29.23 -9.00
CA LYS A 366 25.65 -30.23 -10.04
C LYS A 366 26.84 -30.44 -10.98
N GLU A 367 27.44 -29.35 -11.43
CA GLU A 367 28.62 -29.40 -12.30
C GLU A 367 29.85 -29.96 -11.58
N LYS A 368 30.03 -29.61 -10.31
CA LYS A 368 31.18 -30.04 -9.51
C LYS A 368 31.07 -31.48 -9.01
N LEU A 369 29.86 -31.94 -8.73
CA LEU A 369 29.55 -33.27 -8.19
C LEU A 369 28.59 -34.04 -9.10
N PRO A 370 28.93 -34.29 -10.38
CA PRO A 370 27.99 -34.81 -11.38
C PRO A 370 27.57 -36.26 -11.12
N LYS A 371 28.30 -36.99 -10.26
CA LYS A 371 28.01 -38.38 -9.89
C LYS A 371 27.03 -38.50 -8.71
N GLU A 372 26.74 -37.40 -8.03
CA GLU A 372 25.87 -37.40 -6.86
C GLU A 372 24.40 -37.20 -7.24
N LYS A 373 23.49 -37.60 -6.35
CA LYS A 373 22.05 -37.43 -6.56
C LYS A 373 21.63 -35.99 -6.29
N ASP A 374 20.60 -35.52 -7.00
CA ASP A 374 19.99 -34.19 -6.82
C ASP A 374 19.64 -33.86 -5.37
N ALA A 375 19.19 -34.85 -4.58
CA ALA A 375 18.88 -34.65 -3.16
C ALA A 375 20.08 -34.15 -2.35
N LEU A 376 21.31 -34.60 -2.67
CA LEU A 376 22.52 -34.13 -2.00
C LEU A 376 22.87 -32.71 -2.45
N HIS A 377 22.73 -32.38 -3.74
CA HIS A 377 22.98 -31.02 -4.23
C HIS A 377 22.01 -30.02 -3.60
N ILE A 378 20.74 -30.38 -3.47
CA ILE A 378 19.72 -29.57 -2.79
C ILE A 378 20.10 -29.37 -1.32
N SER A 379 20.42 -30.45 -0.60
CA SER A 379 20.83 -30.37 0.81
C SER A 379 22.05 -29.47 1.02
N LEU A 380 23.08 -29.60 0.19
CA LEU A 380 24.29 -28.77 0.29
C LEU A 380 24.01 -27.30 -0.04
N ALA A 381 23.14 -27.02 -1.02
CA ALA A 381 22.72 -25.66 -1.35
C ALA A 381 21.88 -25.05 -0.21
N ASP A 382 20.94 -25.80 0.37
CA ASP A 382 20.15 -25.39 1.54
C ASP A 382 21.05 -25.07 2.75
N ASP A 383 22.00 -25.97 3.06
CA ASP A 383 22.97 -25.76 4.14
C ASP A 383 23.82 -24.49 3.89
N THR A 384 24.23 -24.26 2.64
CA THR A 384 24.97 -23.05 2.26
C THR A 384 24.10 -21.81 2.47
N MET A 385 22.82 -21.83 2.06
CA MET A 385 21.91 -20.69 2.25
C MET A 385 21.65 -20.40 3.73
N ALA A 386 21.47 -21.42 4.56
CA ALA A 386 21.30 -21.23 6.00
C ALA A 386 22.53 -20.56 6.64
N LEU A 387 23.74 -20.96 6.23
CA LEU A 387 24.98 -20.35 6.71
C LEU A 387 25.17 -18.91 6.21
N VAL A 388 24.89 -18.66 4.93
CA VAL A 388 24.96 -17.32 4.33
C VAL A 388 23.96 -16.36 4.97
N ILE A 389 22.71 -16.77 5.14
CA ILE A 389 21.67 -15.96 5.79
C ILE A 389 22.10 -15.60 7.21
N ARG A 390 22.59 -16.57 7.99
CA ARG A 390 23.11 -16.30 9.33
C ARG A 390 24.29 -15.32 9.29
N ALA A 391 25.26 -15.54 8.41
CA ALA A 391 26.41 -14.65 8.27
C ALA A 391 26.01 -13.22 7.87
N LEU A 392 25.03 -13.05 6.98
CA LEU A 392 24.48 -11.74 6.60
C LEU A 392 23.83 -11.03 7.77
N VAL A 393 22.98 -11.73 8.53
CA VAL A 393 22.35 -11.17 9.73
C VAL A 393 23.41 -10.77 10.75
N ASP A 394 24.35 -11.65 11.06
CA ASP A 394 25.37 -11.40 12.09
C ASP A 394 26.32 -10.26 11.70
N THR A 395 26.63 -10.10 10.40
CA THR A 395 27.60 -9.11 9.92
C THR A 395 26.99 -7.74 9.67
N TYR A 396 25.76 -7.69 9.14
CA TYR A 396 25.20 -6.46 8.57
C TYR A 396 23.99 -5.90 9.33
N THR A 397 23.45 -6.61 10.32
CA THR A 397 22.38 -6.05 11.16
C THR A 397 22.89 -4.85 11.93
N GLY A 398 22.24 -3.69 11.76
CA GLY A 398 22.65 -2.43 12.39
C GLY A 398 23.88 -1.77 11.76
N ASN A 399 24.45 -2.34 10.69
CA ASN A 399 25.57 -1.75 9.99
C ASN A 399 25.10 -0.60 9.08
N SER A 400 25.47 0.63 9.43
CA SER A 400 25.08 1.82 8.66
C SER A 400 25.63 1.84 7.23
N MET A 401 26.78 1.22 6.98
CA MET A 401 27.42 1.16 5.66
C MET A 401 26.71 0.17 4.71
N ALA A 402 26.08 -0.86 5.25
CA ALA A 402 25.33 -1.84 4.46
C ALA A 402 23.87 -1.41 4.17
N ARG A 403 23.42 -0.34 4.83
CA ARG A 403 22.05 0.18 4.68
C ARG A 403 21.84 0.69 3.26
N GLY A 404 20.81 0.20 2.59
CA GLY A 404 20.54 0.52 1.18
C GLY A 404 21.33 -0.33 0.19
N HIS A 405 22.16 -1.26 0.65
CA HIS A 405 22.91 -2.15 -0.26
C HIS A 405 22.63 -3.63 0.01
N ILE A 406 22.40 -3.98 1.28
CA ILE A 406 22.13 -5.34 1.72
C ILE A 406 20.79 -5.39 2.45
N GLY A 407 19.85 -6.13 1.86
CA GLY A 407 18.57 -6.49 2.43
C GLY A 407 18.74 -7.58 3.46
N ILE A 408 18.46 -7.27 4.72
CA ILE A 408 18.68 -8.20 5.83
C ILE A 408 17.61 -9.31 5.79
N PRO A 409 17.99 -10.57 5.54
CA PRO A 409 17.02 -11.67 5.50
C PRO A 409 16.54 -12.06 6.90
N SER A 410 15.33 -12.60 7.00
CA SER A 410 14.92 -13.39 8.16
C SER A 410 15.65 -14.72 8.17
N THR A 411 15.95 -15.25 9.36
CA THR A 411 16.51 -16.60 9.52
C THR A 411 15.58 -17.71 9.03
N ALA A 412 14.29 -17.41 8.81
CA ALA A 412 13.32 -18.31 8.21
C ALA A 412 13.37 -18.33 6.66
N HIS A 413 14.10 -17.40 6.03
CA HIS A 413 14.27 -17.40 4.58
C HIS A 413 15.06 -18.61 4.12
N LYS A 414 14.77 -19.06 2.89
CA LYS A 414 15.42 -20.21 2.27
C LYS A 414 16.30 -19.83 1.07
N ASP A 415 16.33 -18.54 0.75
CA ASP A 415 17.09 -17.99 -0.36
C ASP A 415 17.35 -16.49 -0.14
N ILE A 416 18.30 -15.97 -0.89
CA ILE A 416 18.57 -14.55 -1.10
C ILE A 416 18.77 -14.31 -2.59
N TYR A 417 18.56 -13.09 -3.05
CA TYR A 417 18.70 -12.75 -4.45
C TYR A 417 19.84 -11.77 -4.64
N LEU A 418 20.68 -12.03 -5.63
CA LEU A 418 21.85 -11.21 -5.94
C LEU A 418 21.53 -10.31 -7.12
N SER A 419 22.12 -9.11 -7.11
CA SER A 419 22.18 -8.26 -8.29
C SER A 419 22.98 -8.93 -9.41
N LYS A 420 22.76 -8.48 -10.65
CA LYS A 420 23.47 -9.02 -11.82
C LYS A 420 25.00 -8.96 -11.67
N PRO A 421 25.63 -7.84 -11.27
CA PRO A 421 27.09 -7.80 -11.10
C PRO A 421 27.59 -8.83 -10.08
N LEU A 422 26.89 -8.96 -8.94
CA LEU A 422 27.27 -9.88 -7.88
C LEU A 422 27.07 -11.34 -8.29
N GLU A 423 26.03 -11.63 -9.08
CA GLU A 423 25.81 -12.95 -9.67
C GLU A 423 26.92 -13.35 -10.64
N GLU A 424 27.30 -12.46 -11.55
CA GLU A 424 28.36 -12.69 -12.53
C GLU A 424 29.71 -12.91 -11.84
N MET A 425 30.03 -12.11 -10.83
CA MET A 425 31.23 -12.29 -10.00
C MET A 425 31.22 -13.61 -9.25
N LEU A 426 30.08 -14.02 -8.69
CA LEU A 426 29.95 -15.29 -7.98
C LEU A 426 30.18 -16.46 -8.94
N ARG A 427 29.53 -16.46 -10.13
CA ARG A 427 29.74 -17.51 -11.14
C ARG A 427 31.21 -17.61 -11.53
N LYS A 428 31.82 -16.49 -11.91
CA LYS A 428 33.22 -16.44 -12.31
C LYS A 428 34.14 -16.95 -11.20
N THR A 429 33.91 -16.54 -9.95
CA THR A 429 34.73 -16.98 -8.82
C THR A 429 34.57 -18.48 -8.55
N LEU A 430 33.35 -19.02 -8.69
CA LEU A 430 33.09 -20.45 -8.55
C LEU A 430 33.75 -21.26 -9.67
N GLU A 431 33.79 -20.73 -10.90
CA GLU A 431 34.47 -21.30 -12.07
C GLU A 431 36.00 -21.22 -11.99
N GLU A 432 36.56 -20.14 -11.42
CA GLU A 432 38.00 -19.96 -11.28
C GLU A 432 38.57 -20.76 -10.09
N LYS A 433 37.86 -20.76 -8.94
CA LYS A 433 38.23 -21.59 -7.76
C LYS A 433 37.92 -23.08 -7.96
N LEU A 434 37.46 -23.47 -9.16
CA LEU A 434 37.02 -24.81 -9.55
C LEU A 434 38.14 -25.86 -9.55
N ILE A 435 39.41 -25.45 -9.57
CA ILE A 435 40.54 -26.37 -9.75
C ILE A 435 41.11 -26.89 -8.42
N ASP A 436 41.07 -26.11 -7.34
CA ASP A 436 41.90 -26.40 -6.13
C ASP A 436 41.14 -26.89 -4.89
N LEU A 437 39.80 -26.96 -4.93
CA LEU A 437 39.02 -27.40 -3.77
C LEU A 437 39.05 -28.94 -3.59
N LYS A 438 40.17 -29.48 -3.09
CA LYS A 438 40.23 -30.82 -2.43
C LYS A 438 39.52 -30.78 -1.08
N VAL A 439 38.22 -30.50 -1.09
CA VAL A 439 37.44 -30.23 0.13
C VAL A 439 36.44 -31.34 0.36
N LYS A 440 36.34 -31.80 1.60
CA LYS A 440 35.35 -32.81 1.98
C LYS A 440 33.97 -32.22 1.76
N LYS A 441 33.03 -33.03 1.24
CA LYS A 441 31.65 -32.60 0.96
C LYS A 441 30.98 -31.87 2.13
N LYS A 442 31.25 -32.30 3.37
CA LYS A 442 30.72 -31.69 4.61
C LYS A 442 31.21 -30.26 4.88
N GLU A 443 32.38 -29.90 4.38
CA GLU A 443 32.99 -28.58 4.57
C GLU A 443 32.63 -27.61 3.44
N LEU A 444 32.01 -28.12 2.36
CA LEU A 444 31.71 -27.34 1.17
C LEU A 444 30.74 -26.17 1.44
N PRO A 445 29.65 -26.32 2.22
CA PRO A 445 28.76 -25.21 2.54
C PRO A 445 29.47 -24.04 3.24
N GLY A 446 30.39 -24.35 4.17
CA GLY A 446 31.18 -23.33 4.87
C GLY A 446 32.08 -22.55 3.91
N LYS A 447 32.79 -23.24 3.01
CA LYS A 447 33.66 -22.57 2.03
C LYS A 447 32.89 -21.74 1.00
N LEU A 448 31.74 -22.23 0.55
CA LEU A 448 30.88 -21.47 -0.36
C LEU A 448 30.33 -20.21 0.32
N THR A 449 30.00 -20.31 1.61
CA THR A 449 29.60 -19.17 2.43
C THR A 449 30.73 -18.14 2.53
N GLU A 450 31.97 -18.57 2.82
CA GLU A 450 33.14 -17.69 2.89
C GLU A 450 33.39 -16.96 1.57
N ILE A 451 33.32 -17.67 0.44
CA ILE A 451 33.48 -17.07 -0.90
C ILE A 451 32.41 -15.99 -1.13
N LEU A 452 31.14 -16.32 -0.87
CA LEU A 452 30.04 -15.39 -1.11
C LEU A 452 30.13 -14.15 -0.22
N MET A 453 30.42 -14.32 1.08
CA MET A 453 30.56 -13.20 2.01
C MET A 453 31.74 -12.29 1.65
N GLN A 454 32.86 -12.85 1.18
CA GLN A 454 34.00 -12.07 0.68
C GLN A 454 33.63 -11.23 -0.55
N LEU A 455 32.88 -11.81 -1.49
CA LEU A 455 32.43 -11.08 -2.68
C LEU A 455 31.45 -9.95 -2.32
N ILE A 456 30.51 -10.21 -1.40
CA ILE A 456 29.58 -9.20 -0.91
C ILE A 456 30.33 -8.06 -0.23
N GLU A 457 31.30 -8.36 0.63
CA GLU A 457 32.10 -7.34 1.32
C GLU A 457 32.96 -6.52 0.34
N MET A 458 33.57 -7.18 -0.64
CA MET A 458 34.36 -6.52 -1.68
C MET A 458 33.51 -5.54 -2.49
N GLU A 459 32.33 -5.99 -2.94
CA GLU A 459 31.45 -5.15 -3.75
C GLU A 459 30.85 -4.00 -2.93
N LEU A 460 30.46 -4.27 -1.69
CA LEU A 460 30.00 -3.22 -0.78
C LEU A 460 31.07 -2.13 -0.60
N LYS A 461 32.34 -2.51 -0.43
CA LYS A 461 33.45 -1.55 -0.35
C LYS A 461 33.66 -0.79 -1.66
N ALA A 462 33.49 -1.44 -2.81
CA ALA A 462 33.61 -0.80 -4.12
C ALA A 462 32.54 0.28 -4.31
N VAL A 463 31.28 -0.03 -3.97
CA VAL A 463 30.16 0.93 -4.04
C VAL A 463 30.34 2.12 -3.09
N LEU A 464 30.95 1.89 -1.92
CA LEU A 464 31.22 2.93 -0.92
C LEU A 464 32.50 3.75 -1.19
N SER A 465 33.34 3.35 -2.15
CA SER A 465 34.61 4.03 -2.43
C SER A 465 34.41 5.27 -3.31
N PRO A 466 34.88 6.46 -2.89
CA PRO A 466 34.71 7.69 -3.65
C PRO A 466 35.73 7.80 -4.81
N SER A 467 35.49 7.13 -5.95
CA SER A 467 36.13 7.35 -7.26
C SER A 467 35.51 6.40 -8.30
N ASN A 468 34.97 6.76 -9.46
CA ASN A 468 35.10 7.92 -10.34
C ASN A 468 33.73 8.35 -10.86
N SER A 469 33.37 9.61 -10.62
CA SER A 469 32.42 10.36 -11.43
C SER A 469 33.02 10.56 -12.84
N THR A 470 32.93 9.54 -13.68
CA THR A 470 33.04 9.71 -15.12
C THR A 470 31.64 9.82 -15.65
N ASN A 471 31.34 10.94 -16.29
CA ASN A 471 30.12 11.21 -17.03
C ASN A 471 29.75 10.02 -17.93
N SER A 472 28.87 9.14 -17.45
CA SER A 472 28.03 8.27 -18.26
C SER A 472 26.64 8.32 -17.64
N SER A 473 25.79 9.13 -18.27
CA SER A 473 24.34 9.04 -18.25
C SER A 473 23.68 8.65 -16.91
N GLU A 474 23.01 9.63 -16.29
CA GLU A 474 21.88 9.45 -15.36
C GLU A 474 20.69 8.62 -15.94
N SER A 475 20.92 7.86 -17.01
CA SER A 475 19.94 7.02 -17.71
C SER A 475 20.17 5.51 -17.53
N GLU A 476 21.29 5.05 -16.95
CA GLU A 476 21.61 3.60 -16.91
C GLU A 476 21.55 2.95 -15.52
N LEU A 477 21.65 3.71 -14.42
CA LEU A 477 21.54 3.15 -13.06
C LEU A 477 20.08 2.96 -12.57
N VAL A 478 19.09 3.26 -13.42
CA VAL A 478 17.67 3.01 -13.15
C VAL A 478 17.11 1.97 -14.14
N GLU A 479 17.88 0.93 -14.49
CA GLU A 479 17.25 -0.33 -14.91
C GLU A 479 16.73 -1.11 -13.69
N SER A 480 15.77 -0.46 -13.03
CA SER A 480 15.04 -0.99 -11.88
C SER A 480 14.14 -2.14 -12.32
N PHE A 481 14.35 -3.35 -11.79
CA PHE A 481 13.36 -4.44 -11.72
C PHE A 481 12.37 -4.52 -12.90
N LYS A 482 12.85 -4.74 -14.12
CA LYS A 482 11.94 -4.96 -15.26
C LYS A 482 11.31 -6.35 -15.10
N PHE A 483 10.04 -6.40 -14.71
CA PHE A 483 9.21 -7.53 -15.10
C PHE A 483 9.04 -7.41 -16.61
N ALA A 484 9.68 -8.31 -17.36
CA ALA A 484 9.41 -8.43 -18.78
C ALA A 484 7.94 -8.87 -18.94
N CYS A 485 7.08 -7.93 -19.28
CA CYS A 485 5.73 -8.18 -19.75
C CYS A 485 5.48 -7.25 -20.93
N ASP A 486 6.00 -7.63 -22.10
CA ASP A 486 5.47 -7.16 -23.37
C ASP A 486 4.18 -7.95 -23.63
N TYR A 487 3.02 -7.31 -23.46
CA TYR A 487 1.76 -7.55 -24.18
C TYR A 487 0.83 -6.34 -24.04
#